data_AF-A0A9P5RFR4-F1
#
_entry.id   AF-A0A9P5RFR4-F1
#
_cell.length_a   1.000
_cell.length_b   1.000
_cell.length_c   1.000
_cell.angle_alpha   90.00
_cell.angle_beta   90.00
_cell.angle_gamma   90.00
#
_symmetry.space_group_name_H-M   'P 1'
#
loop_
_entity.id
_entity.type
_entity.pdbx_description
1 polymer ?
#
loop_
_entity_poly.entity_id
_entity_poly.type
_entity_poly.pdbx_seq_one_letter_code
_entity_poly.pdbx_strand_id
1 'polypeptide(L)'
;MGIPGPLGGHLQVFSVALNAPDTLVATPVGKEQVATTWAVDAKLACFSYGAITSLQYNSILLVQVGKTQTHVANLHSSGVFDYPVPIPEATMKSTRLLTQVGAFSTFAWFTGFTTNADTPWKGLRFLSSNVSAYITETAFLAVGAYDLSTKSPTQGYSIIFDTASSGAAYPATGTGDTHEAVSLSTPVTLDMQGITLSPKAIPLTMGSVAYILDE
;
A
#
# COMPACT_ATOMS: atom_id res chain seq x y z
N MET A 1 26.07 7.33 1.85
CA MET A 1 24.82 8.09 1.62
C MET A 1 24.70 9.15 2.72
N GLY A 2 24.48 10.41 2.37
CA GLY A 2 24.34 11.53 3.32
C GLY A 2 23.02 11.55 4.11
N ILE A 3 22.45 10.39 4.42
CA ILE A 3 21.21 10.29 5.20
C ILE A 3 21.61 10.36 6.69
N PRO A 4 21.12 11.35 7.45
CA PRO A 4 21.33 11.42 8.90
C PRO A 4 20.82 10.15 9.59
N GLY A 5 21.44 9.76 10.71
CA GLY A 5 20.94 8.65 11.52
C GLY A 5 19.50 8.90 12.00
N PRO A 6 18.72 7.85 12.33
CA PRO A 6 17.35 7.98 12.77
C PRO A 6 17.24 8.92 13.99
N LEU A 7 16.41 9.95 13.88
CA LEU A 7 15.99 10.75 15.02
C LEU A 7 14.69 10.13 15.54
N GLY A 8 14.75 9.50 16.71
CA GLY A 8 13.60 8.78 17.27
C GLY A 8 12.34 9.66 17.35
N GLY A 9 11.18 9.09 16.98
CA GLY A 9 9.90 9.79 17.02
C GLY A 9 9.61 10.71 15.82
N HIS A 10 10.49 10.80 14.83
CA HIS A 10 10.28 11.64 13.65
C HIS A 10 10.30 10.84 12.35
N LEU A 11 9.39 11.17 11.44
CA LEU A 11 9.50 10.74 10.06
C LEU A 11 10.25 11.77 9.20
N GLN A 12 11.30 11.30 8.51
CA GLN A 12 12.06 12.08 7.54
C GLN A 12 12.03 11.36 6.20
N VAL A 13 11.72 12.09 5.13
CA VAL A 13 11.68 11.54 3.78
C VAL A 13 12.74 12.21 2.94
N PHE A 14 13.47 11.39 2.19
CA PHE A 14 14.53 11.82 1.29
C PHE A 14 14.23 11.29 -0.12
N SER A 15 14.54 12.09 -1.13
CA SER A 15 14.54 11.67 -2.53
C SER A 15 15.96 11.33 -2.95
N VAL A 16 16.10 10.30 -3.78
CA VAL A 16 17.37 9.95 -4.41
C VAL A 16 17.14 9.93 -5.92
N ALA A 17 17.91 10.72 -6.65
CA ALA A 17 17.84 10.73 -8.10
C ALA A 17 18.60 9.51 -8.65
N LEU A 18 17.93 8.70 -9.48
CA LEU A 18 18.51 7.49 -10.06
C LEU A 18 19.29 7.73 -11.36
N ASN A 19 19.35 8.98 -11.83
CA ASN A 19 20.02 9.35 -13.08
C ASN A 19 21.56 9.45 -12.98
N ALA A 20 22.13 9.31 -11.77
CA ALA A 20 23.57 9.27 -11.54
C ALA A 20 23.91 8.26 -10.42
N PRO A 21 23.96 6.94 -10.72
CA PRO A 21 24.08 5.88 -9.72
C PRO A 21 25.38 5.94 -8.90
N ASP A 22 26.44 6.57 -9.43
CA ASP A 22 27.72 6.74 -8.75
C ASP A 22 27.72 7.90 -7.73
N THR A 23 26.71 8.77 -7.77
CA THR A 23 26.56 9.93 -6.88
C THR A 23 25.15 9.99 -6.30
N LEU A 24 24.72 8.91 -5.63
CA LEU A 24 23.44 8.86 -4.90
C LEU A 24 23.48 9.82 -3.70
N VAL A 25 23.17 11.09 -3.96
CA VAL A 25 22.98 12.12 -2.93
C VAL A 25 21.50 12.15 -2.56
N ALA A 26 21.20 11.81 -1.31
CA ALA A 26 19.86 11.93 -0.76
C ALA A 26 19.54 13.41 -0.49
N THR A 27 18.43 13.91 -1.03
CA THR A 27 17.92 15.26 -0.78
C THR A 27 16.73 15.19 0.17
N PRO A 28 16.72 15.96 1.28
CA PRO A 28 15.56 16.03 2.16
C PRO A 28 14.32 16.54 1.40
N VAL A 29 13.22 15.81 1.50
CA VAL A 29 11.93 16.16 0.87
C VAL A 29 10.98 16.72 1.91
N GLY A 30 10.97 16.14 3.11
CA GLY A 30 10.08 16.57 4.18
C GLY A 30 10.53 16.05 5.53
N LYS A 31 10.15 16.78 6.57
CA LYS A 31 10.24 16.35 7.96
C LYS A 31 8.87 16.54 8.61
N GLU A 32 8.42 15.50 9.27
CA GLU A 32 7.18 15.54 10.02
C GLU A 32 7.25 16.55 11.19
N GLN A 33 6.11 17.17 11.48
CA GLN A 33 5.96 18.17 12.55
C GLN A 33 5.54 17.57 13.90
N VAL A 34 5.03 16.34 13.97
CA VAL A 34 4.46 15.74 15.20
C VAL A 34 5.36 14.61 15.73
N ALA A 35 6.19 14.92 16.73
CA ALA A 35 7.30 14.07 17.19
C ALA A 35 6.93 12.75 17.93
N THR A 36 5.67 12.35 18.00
CA THR A 36 5.22 11.22 18.85
C THR A 36 4.35 10.20 18.15
N THR A 37 4.03 10.39 16.86
CA THR A 37 3.10 9.50 16.16
C THR A 37 3.80 8.28 15.55
N TRP A 38 5.06 8.42 15.12
CA TRP A 38 5.78 7.35 14.43
C TRP A 38 6.68 6.58 15.37
N ALA A 39 6.53 5.26 15.34
CA ALA A 39 7.36 4.34 16.10
C ALA A 39 8.74 4.18 15.44
N VAL A 40 9.77 4.15 16.28
CA VAL A 40 11.13 3.77 15.87
C VAL A 40 11.13 2.28 15.50
N ASP A 41 11.82 1.92 14.41
CA ASP A 41 11.94 0.55 13.87
C ASP A 41 10.65 -0.12 13.36
N ALA A 42 9.54 0.62 13.26
CA ALA A 42 8.34 0.09 12.63
C ALA A 42 8.49 0.00 11.11
N LYS A 43 7.86 -1.02 10.51
CA LYS A 43 7.92 -1.23 9.05
C LYS A 43 7.18 -0.09 8.35
N LEU A 44 7.88 0.61 7.48
CA LEU A 44 7.36 1.70 6.66
C LEU A 44 7.26 1.25 5.20
N ALA A 45 6.25 1.73 4.49
CA ALA A 45 6.19 1.70 3.05
C ALA A 45 5.66 3.01 2.49
N CYS A 46 6.06 3.30 1.25
CA CYS A 46 5.71 4.48 0.50
C CYS A 46 5.02 4.03 -0.78
N PHE A 47 3.83 4.54 -1.05
CA PHE A 47 3.07 4.22 -2.27
C PHE A 47 2.80 5.50 -3.03
N SER A 48 3.17 5.49 -4.31
CA SER A 48 2.82 6.58 -5.23
C SER A 48 1.39 6.38 -5.71
N TYR A 49 0.61 7.46 -5.78
CA TYR A 49 -0.69 7.48 -6.43
C TYR A 49 -0.50 7.54 -7.95
N GLY A 50 -0.07 6.42 -8.57
CA GLY A 50 0.59 6.34 -9.88
C GLY A 50 -0.05 6.98 -11.13
N ALA A 51 -1.20 7.66 -11.03
CA ALA A 51 -1.83 8.40 -12.13
C ALA A 51 -2.73 9.57 -11.70
N ILE A 52 -2.69 9.99 -10.43
CA ILE A 52 -3.42 11.19 -10.00
C ILE A 52 -2.62 12.41 -10.47
N THR A 53 -2.87 12.86 -11.70
CA THR A 53 -2.09 13.93 -12.37
C THR A 53 -2.40 15.34 -11.87
N SER A 54 -3.34 15.49 -10.93
CA SER A 54 -3.63 16.81 -10.35
C SER A 54 -2.46 17.24 -9.47
N LEU A 55 -1.82 18.35 -9.85
CA LEU A 55 -0.63 18.91 -9.18
C LEU A 55 -0.81 19.15 -7.68
N GLN A 56 -2.04 19.32 -7.19
CA GLN A 56 -2.34 19.44 -5.76
C GLN A 56 -2.17 18.14 -4.95
N TYR A 57 -2.13 16.98 -5.61
CA TYR A 57 -2.14 15.65 -5.00
C TYR A 57 -0.96 14.78 -5.48
N ASN A 58 0.14 15.40 -5.92
CA ASN A 58 1.43 14.73 -6.09
C ASN A 58 1.98 14.33 -4.72
N SER A 59 1.29 13.40 -4.10
CA SER A 59 1.52 12.96 -2.74
C SER A 59 2.01 11.53 -2.77
N ILE A 60 2.70 11.14 -1.71
CA ILE A 60 3.11 9.76 -1.46
C ILE A 60 2.34 9.32 -0.23
N LEU A 61 1.61 8.21 -0.35
CA LEU A 61 1.00 7.57 0.81
C LEU A 61 2.10 6.89 1.62
N LEU A 62 2.24 7.32 2.85
CA LEU A 62 3.13 6.74 3.83
C LEU A 62 2.32 5.83 4.74
N VAL A 63 2.82 4.63 4.93
CA VAL A 63 2.16 3.62 5.77
C VAL A 63 3.17 3.04 6.72
N GLN A 64 2.94 3.23 8.02
CA GLN A 64 3.71 2.58 9.06
C GLN A 64 2.86 1.52 9.75
N VAL A 65 3.31 0.27 9.65
CA VAL A 65 2.73 -0.86 10.38
C VAL A 65 3.35 -0.90 11.77
N GLY A 66 2.61 -0.40 12.75
CA GLY A 66 2.96 -0.51 14.17
C GLY A 66 2.44 -1.80 14.82
N LYS A 67 2.90 -2.06 16.04
CA LYS A 67 2.49 -3.25 16.82
C LYS A 67 1.02 -3.23 17.24
N THR A 68 0.46 -2.03 17.45
CA THR A 68 -0.90 -1.82 17.97
C THR A 68 -1.79 -1.08 16.99
N GLN A 69 -1.22 -0.19 16.16
CA GLN A 69 -1.95 0.59 15.17
C GLN A 69 -1.13 0.71 13.88
N THR A 70 -1.84 0.86 12.77
CA THR A 70 -1.24 1.32 11.51
C THR A 70 -1.50 2.81 11.38
N HIS A 71 -0.45 3.57 11.08
CA HIS A 71 -0.54 4.99 10.79
C HIS A 71 -0.37 5.23 9.30
N VAL A 72 -1.20 6.14 8.78
CA VAL A 72 -1.21 6.49 7.37
C VAL A 72 -1.19 8.00 7.23
N ALA A 73 -0.35 8.52 6.35
CA ALA A 73 -0.25 9.96 6.10
C ALA A 73 0.14 10.19 4.65
N ASN A 74 -0.31 11.30 4.07
CA ASN A 74 0.25 11.75 2.80
C ASN A 74 1.45 12.65 3.05
N LEU A 75 2.51 12.44 2.28
CA LEU A 75 3.54 13.44 2.06
C LEU A 75 3.22 14.16 0.76
N HIS A 76 2.94 15.46 0.83
CA HIS A 76 2.70 16.30 -0.34
C HIS A 76 4.01 16.69 -1.02
N SER A 77 3.94 17.01 -2.32
CA SER A 77 5.08 17.52 -3.09
C SER A 77 5.75 18.78 -2.50
N SER A 78 5.03 19.53 -1.66
CA SER A 78 5.56 20.67 -0.89
C SER A 78 6.47 20.27 0.28
N GLY A 79 6.59 18.97 0.59
CA GLY A 79 7.32 18.47 1.76
C GLY A 79 6.51 18.45 3.06
N VAL A 80 5.23 18.85 3.00
CA VAL A 80 4.31 18.87 4.14
C VAL A 80 3.63 17.51 4.30
N PHE A 81 3.50 17.06 5.54
CA PHE A 81 2.78 15.83 5.89
C PHE A 81 1.36 16.17 6.33
N ASP A 82 0.39 15.37 5.89
CA ASP A 82 -0.91 15.32 6.55
C ASP A 82 -0.75 14.81 7.99
N TYR A 83 -1.71 15.17 8.85
CA TYR A 83 -1.78 14.57 10.18
C TYR A 83 -2.01 13.05 10.03
N PRO A 84 -1.19 12.19 10.67
CA PRO A 84 -1.32 10.76 10.47
C PRO A 84 -2.66 10.25 11.01
N VAL A 85 -3.40 9.54 10.17
CA VAL A 85 -4.67 8.91 10.53
C VAL A 85 -4.37 7.51 11.09
N PRO A 86 -4.80 7.20 12.32
CA PRO A 86 -4.71 5.83 12.83
C PRO A 86 -5.81 4.97 12.22
N ILE A 87 -5.47 3.77 11.77
CA ILE A 87 -6.44 2.76 11.35
C ILE A 87 -6.68 1.81 12.53
N PRO A 88 -7.90 1.83 13.14
CA PRO A 88 -8.29 0.86 14.15
C PRO A 88 -8.63 -0.50 13.53
N GLU A 89 -8.59 -1.54 14.35
CA GLU A 89 -8.83 -2.97 14.03
C GLU A 89 -7.59 -3.78 13.57
N ALA A 90 -7.37 -4.88 14.32
CA ALA A 90 -6.50 -6.03 14.09
C ALA A 90 -5.25 -5.81 13.21
N THR A 91 -4.45 -4.78 13.48
CA THR A 91 -3.13 -4.49 12.90
C THR A 91 -2.82 -5.18 11.58
N MET A 92 -2.99 -4.45 10.47
CA MET A 92 -2.36 -4.82 9.21
C MET A 92 -0.94 -5.32 9.51
N LYS A 93 -0.63 -6.56 9.11
CA LYS A 93 0.58 -7.24 9.63
C LYS A 93 1.83 -6.92 8.83
N SER A 94 1.65 -6.41 7.62
CA SER A 94 2.74 -6.26 6.68
C SER A 94 2.41 -5.19 5.64
N THR A 95 3.39 -4.35 5.35
CA THR A 95 3.34 -3.45 4.20
C THR A 95 3.39 -4.20 2.86
N ARG A 96 3.84 -5.46 2.84
CA ARG A 96 3.78 -6.35 1.66
C ARG A 96 2.38 -6.86 1.35
N LEU A 97 1.46 -6.70 2.31
CA LEU A 97 0.05 -7.06 2.20
C LEU A 97 -0.82 -5.79 2.04
N LEU A 98 -0.23 -4.72 1.53
CA LEU A 98 -0.91 -3.50 1.17
C LEU A 98 -0.78 -3.29 -0.33
N THR A 99 -1.88 -2.96 -0.99
CA THR A 99 -1.86 -2.76 -2.42
C THR A 99 -2.88 -1.73 -2.91
N GLN A 100 -2.55 -1.01 -3.98
CA GLN A 100 -3.46 -0.10 -4.65
C GLN A 100 -4.35 -0.89 -5.61
N VAL A 101 -5.66 -0.90 -5.38
CA VAL A 101 -6.61 -1.72 -6.13
C VAL A 101 -7.48 -0.91 -7.10
N GLY A 102 -7.37 0.42 -7.07
CA GLY A 102 -8.10 1.30 -7.98
C GLY A 102 -7.71 2.77 -7.82
N ALA A 103 -8.14 3.62 -8.75
CA ALA A 103 -8.20 5.06 -8.55
C ALA A 103 -9.38 5.69 -9.33
N PHE A 104 -9.98 6.75 -8.79
CA PHE A 104 -11.03 7.52 -9.46
C PHE A 104 -10.85 9.00 -9.18
N SER A 105 -10.80 9.79 -10.26
CA SER A 105 -10.58 11.24 -10.18
C SER A 105 -9.35 11.55 -9.31
N THR A 106 -9.54 12.21 -8.16
CA THR A 106 -8.48 12.63 -7.23
C THR A 106 -8.26 11.66 -6.06
N PHE A 107 -8.83 10.45 -6.11
CA PHE A 107 -8.78 9.49 -5.01
C PHE A 107 -8.23 8.13 -5.47
N ALA A 108 -7.44 7.45 -4.64
CA ALA A 108 -7.04 6.05 -4.87
C ALA A 108 -7.43 5.13 -3.72
N TRP A 109 -7.76 3.90 -4.10
CA TRP A 109 -8.13 2.85 -3.18
C TRP A 109 -6.93 1.97 -2.85
N PHE A 110 -6.70 1.82 -1.55
CA PHE A 110 -5.75 0.86 -1.02
C PHE A 110 -6.48 -0.20 -0.23
N THR A 111 -6.09 -1.45 -0.42
CA THR A 111 -6.51 -2.59 0.39
C THR A 111 -5.31 -3.10 1.17
N GLY A 112 -5.44 -3.13 2.50
CA GLY A 112 -4.51 -3.80 3.40
C GLY A 112 -5.11 -5.11 3.91
N PHE A 113 -4.28 -6.09 4.25
CA PHE A 113 -4.74 -7.34 4.85
C PHE A 113 -4.41 -7.43 6.34
N THR A 114 -5.43 -7.84 7.10
CA THR A 114 -5.42 -8.00 8.56
C THR A 114 -5.76 -9.44 8.92
N THR A 115 -5.29 -9.90 10.07
CA THR A 115 -5.72 -11.16 10.69
C THR A 115 -6.25 -10.88 12.10
N ASN A 116 -7.40 -11.48 12.41
CA ASN A 116 -7.85 -11.70 13.78
C ASN A 116 -7.50 -13.14 14.17
N ALA A 117 -7.19 -13.40 15.44
CA ALA A 117 -6.81 -14.73 15.94
C ALA A 117 -7.85 -15.83 15.61
N ASP A 118 -9.11 -15.44 15.42
CA ASP A 118 -10.23 -16.36 15.21
C ASP A 118 -10.69 -16.47 13.74
N THR A 119 -10.07 -15.74 12.81
CA THR A 119 -10.53 -15.75 11.40
C THR A 119 -9.38 -15.74 10.39
N PRO A 120 -9.59 -16.29 9.17
CA PRO A 120 -8.69 -16.06 8.05
C PRO A 120 -8.45 -14.56 7.83
N TRP A 121 -7.40 -14.24 7.06
CA TRP A 121 -7.11 -12.87 6.67
C TRP A 121 -8.34 -12.18 6.09
N LYS A 122 -8.49 -10.87 6.35
CA LYS A 122 -9.53 -10.01 5.79
C LYS A 122 -8.93 -8.81 5.09
N GLY A 123 -9.61 -8.32 4.07
CA GLY A 123 -9.30 -7.04 3.44
C GLY A 123 -9.86 -5.86 4.24
N LEU A 124 -9.06 -4.82 4.40
CA LEU A 124 -9.47 -3.52 4.92
C LEU A 124 -9.15 -2.47 3.87
N ARG A 125 -10.08 -1.53 3.67
CA ARG A 125 -9.85 -0.37 2.80
C ARG A 125 -9.34 0.78 3.65
N PHE A 126 -8.37 1.54 3.16
CA PHE A 126 -7.92 2.73 3.90
C PHE A 126 -9.10 3.73 4.03
N LEU A 127 -9.35 4.21 5.25
CA LEU A 127 -10.48 5.08 5.65
C LEU A 127 -11.86 4.40 5.74
N SER A 128 -11.96 3.09 5.52
CA SER A 128 -13.20 2.32 5.66
C SER A 128 -12.95 0.98 6.33
N SER A 129 -13.68 0.71 7.42
CA SER A 129 -13.21 -0.29 8.38
C SER A 129 -13.30 -1.74 7.93
N ASN A 130 -14.08 -2.14 6.91
CA ASN A 130 -14.21 -3.57 6.62
C ASN A 130 -14.57 -3.93 5.18
N VAL A 131 -13.77 -4.81 4.57
CA VAL A 131 -14.20 -5.66 3.46
C VAL A 131 -14.34 -7.08 3.96
N SER A 132 -15.55 -7.62 3.97
CA SER A 132 -15.88 -8.94 4.53
C SER A 132 -15.54 -10.09 3.57
N ALA A 133 -14.31 -10.15 3.08
CA ALA A 133 -13.80 -11.25 2.27
C ALA A 133 -12.69 -11.98 3.03
N TYR A 134 -12.87 -13.28 3.25
CA TYR A 134 -11.79 -14.14 3.74
C TYR A 134 -10.80 -14.38 2.61
N ILE A 135 -9.54 -14.30 2.98
CA ILE A 135 -8.41 -14.42 2.08
C ILE A 135 -7.61 -15.65 2.53
N THR A 136 -6.82 -16.20 1.61
CA THR A 136 -5.91 -17.33 1.89
C THR A 136 -5.26 -17.21 3.27
N GLU A 137 -5.26 -18.32 4.02
CA GLU A 137 -4.81 -18.37 5.42
C GLU A 137 -3.31 -18.05 5.57
N THR A 138 -2.55 -18.19 4.48
CA THR A 138 -1.09 -18.05 4.46
C THR A 138 -0.61 -16.92 3.53
N ALA A 139 -1.41 -15.86 3.37
CA ALA A 139 -1.05 -14.69 2.58
C ALA A 139 0.30 -14.08 3.02
N PHE A 140 1.19 -13.81 2.06
CA PHE A 140 2.48 -13.16 2.36
C PHE A 140 2.81 -11.95 1.46
N LEU A 141 2.26 -11.91 0.24
CA LEU A 141 2.48 -10.85 -0.73
C LEU A 141 1.15 -10.49 -1.40
N ALA A 142 0.89 -9.20 -1.55
CA ALA A 142 -0.23 -8.69 -2.32
C ALA A 142 0.22 -7.74 -3.42
N VAL A 143 -0.46 -7.81 -4.55
CA VAL A 143 -0.22 -7.00 -5.74
C VAL A 143 -1.56 -6.49 -6.26
N GLY A 144 -1.56 -5.25 -6.75
CA GLY A 144 -2.76 -4.55 -7.13
C GLY A 144 -2.65 -4.17 -8.58
N ALA A 145 -3.69 -4.53 -9.34
CA ALA A 145 -3.91 -4.01 -10.69
C ALA A 145 -5.11 -3.08 -10.62
N TYR A 146 -5.00 -1.89 -11.21
CA TYR A 146 -6.04 -0.89 -11.16
C TYR A 146 -6.36 -0.31 -12.53
N ASP A 147 -7.63 0.03 -12.73
CA ASP A 147 -8.08 0.84 -13.86
C ASP A 147 -7.86 2.34 -13.58
N LEU A 148 -7.43 3.07 -14.60
CA LEU A 148 -7.27 4.52 -14.62
C LEU A 148 -8.54 5.26 -15.05
N SER A 149 -9.60 4.51 -15.38
CA SER A 149 -10.89 5.04 -15.79
C SER A 149 -11.44 6.07 -14.80
N THR A 150 -11.92 7.18 -15.34
CA THR A 150 -12.70 8.18 -14.59
C THR A 150 -14.17 7.80 -14.47
N LYS A 151 -14.56 6.57 -14.85
CA LYS A 151 -15.94 6.09 -14.82
C LYS A 151 -16.17 5.22 -13.59
N SER A 152 -17.25 5.49 -12.87
CA SER A 152 -17.73 4.65 -11.76
C SER A 152 -18.65 3.53 -12.30
N PRO A 153 -18.53 2.28 -11.79
CA PRO A 153 -17.51 1.83 -10.87
C PRO A 153 -16.19 1.49 -11.58
N THR A 154 -15.08 1.87 -10.97
CA THR A 154 -13.75 1.43 -11.41
C THR A 154 -13.50 0.01 -10.97
N GLN A 155 -12.85 -0.75 -11.85
CA GLN A 155 -12.50 -2.15 -11.62
C GLN A 155 -11.00 -2.29 -11.41
N GLY A 156 -10.62 -3.27 -10.61
CA GLY A 156 -9.25 -3.67 -10.42
C GLY A 156 -9.18 -5.07 -9.86
N TYR A 157 -7.99 -5.49 -9.50
CA TYR A 157 -7.75 -6.76 -8.85
C TYR A 157 -6.84 -6.54 -7.65
N SER A 158 -7.22 -7.15 -6.53
CA SER A 158 -6.26 -7.47 -5.49
C SER A 158 -5.81 -8.90 -5.70
N ILE A 159 -4.54 -9.09 -6.00
CA ILE A 159 -3.94 -10.40 -6.18
C ILE A 159 -3.13 -10.72 -4.93
N ILE A 160 -3.32 -11.90 -4.36
CA ILE A 160 -2.68 -12.32 -3.12
C ILE A 160 -2.00 -13.64 -3.37
N PHE A 161 -0.71 -13.68 -3.03
CA PHE A 161 0.12 -14.86 -3.10
C PHE A 161 0.34 -15.40 -1.70
N ASP A 162 0.29 -16.72 -1.59
CA ASP A 162 0.47 -17.43 -0.34
C ASP A 162 1.80 -18.19 -0.29
N THR A 163 2.19 -18.59 0.92
CA THR A 163 3.47 -19.28 1.12
C THR A 163 3.51 -20.69 0.51
N ALA A 164 2.40 -21.18 -0.03
CA ALA A 164 2.28 -22.51 -0.64
C ALA A 164 2.43 -22.46 -2.18
N SER A 165 2.97 -21.37 -2.73
CA SER A 165 3.10 -21.15 -4.18
C SER A 165 1.75 -21.05 -4.91
N SER A 166 0.71 -20.58 -4.20
CA SER A 166 -0.60 -20.35 -4.78
C SER A 166 -0.92 -18.85 -4.85
N GLY A 167 -1.80 -18.48 -5.78
CA GLY A 167 -2.27 -17.12 -5.97
C GLY A 167 -3.79 -17.09 -6.13
N ALA A 168 -4.41 -16.04 -5.59
CA ALA A 168 -5.82 -15.75 -5.79
C ALA A 168 -6.00 -14.29 -6.18
N ALA A 169 -6.71 -14.05 -7.28
CA ALA A 169 -7.14 -12.72 -7.71
C ALA A 169 -8.55 -12.44 -7.23
N TYR A 170 -8.73 -11.35 -6.51
CA TYR A 170 -10.02 -10.86 -6.03
C TYR A 170 -10.39 -9.65 -6.87
N PRO A 171 -11.38 -9.76 -7.77
CA PRO A 171 -11.89 -8.59 -8.48
C PRO A 171 -12.40 -7.57 -7.47
N ALA A 172 -11.91 -6.35 -7.62
CA ALA A 172 -12.21 -5.22 -6.76
C ALA A 172 -13.05 -4.22 -7.56
N THR A 173 -14.22 -3.86 -7.04
CA THR A 173 -15.09 -2.84 -7.63
C THR A 173 -15.22 -1.68 -6.65
N GLY A 174 -14.79 -0.49 -7.06
CA GLY A 174 -14.90 0.73 -6.28
C GLY A 174 -15.95 1.66 -6.87
N THR A 175 -16.76 2.29 -6.02
CA THR A 175 -17.62 3.42 -6.42
C THR A 175 -17.03 4.73 -5.90
N GLY A 176 -17.11 5.78 -6.71
CA GLY A 176 -16.62 7.12 -6.37
C GLY A 176 -17.57 7.93 -5.48
N ASP A 177 -18.73 7.37 -5.13
CA ASP A 177 -19.70 8.04 -4.29
C ASP A 177 -19.26 8.01 -2.82
N THR A 178 -19.79 8.93 -2.02
CA THR A 178 -19.37 9.33 -0.65
C THR A 178 -19.25 8.22 0.40
N HIS A 179 -19.50 6.96 0.02
CA HIS A 179 -19.31 5.80 0.86
C HIS A 179 -18.21 4.93 0.27
N GLU A 180 -17.06 5.18 0.87
CA GLU A 180 -15.77 4.61 0.64
C GLU A 180 -15.74 3.07 0.78
N ALA A 181 -16.45 2.31 -0.07
CA ALA A 181 -16.35 0.86 -0.14
C ALA A 181 -15.68 0.39 -1.44
N VAL A 182 -14.64 -0.43 -1.32
CA VAL A 182 -14.22 -1.34 -2.39
C VAL A 182 -14.86 -2.68 -2.06
N SER A 183 -15.63 -3.23 -2.99
CA SER A 183 -16.17 -4.57 -2.87
C SER A 183 -15.21 -5.55 -3.53
N LEU A 184 -14.75 -6.54 -2.77
CA LEU A 184 -14.07 -7.71 -3.32
C LEU A 184 -15.11 -8.77 -3.65
N SER A 185 -15.06 -9.31 -4.87
CA SER A 185 -15.93 -10.42 -5.28
C SER A 185 -15.28 -11.77 -5.01
N THR A 186 -15.96 -12.86 -5.38
CA THR A 186 -15.44 -14.23 -5.33
C THR A 186 -14.04 -14.31 -5.98
N PRO A 187 -13.05 -14.91 -5.30
CA PRO A 187 -11.70 -15.03 -5.85
C PRO A 187 -11.66 -15.97 -7.04
N VAL A 188 -10.71 -15.69 -7.94
CA VAL A 188 -10.28 -16.57 -9.02
C VAL A 188 -8.89 -17.07 -8.70
N THR A 189 -8.71 -18.39 -8.62
CA THR A 189 -7.39 -19.00 -8.47
C THR A 189 -6.51 -18.66 -9.68
N LEU A 190 -5.26 -18.31 -9.41
CA LEU A 190 -4.27 -18.06 -10.44
C LEU A 190 -3.49 -19.33 -10.76
N ASP A 191 -3.34 -19.61 -12.05
CA ASP A 191 -2.37 -20.58 -12.53
C ASP A 191 -0.98 -19.94 -12.50
N MET A 192 -0.16 -20.38 -11.54
CA MET A 192 1.21 -19.90 -11.38
C MET A 192 2.18 -20.53 -12.39
N GLN A 193 1.74 -21.48 -13.23
CA GLN A 193 2.58 -22.16 -14.24
C GLN A 193 3.89 -22.74 -13.68
N GLY A 194 3.86 -23.22 -12.44
CA GLY A 194 5.04 -23.74 -11.73
C GLY A 194 6.00 -22.68 -11.18
N ILE A 195 5.63 -21.39 -11.22
CA ILE A 195 6.38 -20.30 -10.61
C ILE A 195 6.09 -20.26 -9.11
N THR A 196 7.15 -20.40 -8.30
CA THR A 196 7.10 -20.18 -6.85
C THR A 196 7.78 -18.86 -6.54
N LEU A 197 7.07 -17.98 -5.83
CA LEU A 197 7.62 -16.72 -5.38
C LEU A 197 8.45 -16.90 -4.10
N SER A 198 9.63 -16.28 -4.05
CA SER A 198 10.47 -16.29 -2.86
C SER A 198 9.92 -15.35 -1.78
N PRO A 199 10.30 -15.56 -0.51
CA PRO A 199 10.01 -14.61 0.55
C PRO A 199 10.60 -13.22 0.33
N LYS A 200 11.52 -13.02 -0.63
CA LYS A 200 12.09 -11.70 -0.98
C LYS A 200 11.30 -10.97 -2.06
N ALA A 201 10.30 -11.60 -2.68
CA ALA A 201 9.51 -11.00 -3.75
C ALA A 201 8.95 -9.61 -3.39
N ILE A 202 9.13 -8.64 -4.28
CA ILE A 202 8.71 -7.25 -4.07
C ILE A 202 7.57 -6.94 -5.03
N PRO A 203 6.41 -6.47 -4.53
CA PRO A 203 5.33 -6.03 -5.38
C PRO A 203 5.67 -4.65 -5.94
N LEU A 204 5.49 -4.47 -7.24
CA LEU A 204 5.63 -3.18 -7.90
C LEU A 204 4.40 -2.95 -8.77
N THR A 205 3.80 -1.77 -8.65
CA THR A 205 2.73 -1.37 -9.58
C THR A 205 3.19 -0.17 -10.37
N MET A 206 3.18 -0.29 -11.71
CA MET A 206 3.56 0.77 -12.63
C MET A 206 2.39 1.04 -13.58
N GLY A 207 1.68 2.15 -13.35
CA GLY A 207 0.42 2.43 -14.06
C GLY A 207 -0.60 1.32 -13.83
N SER A 208 -1.26 0.86 -14.90
CA SER A 208 -2.26 -0.23 -14.84
C SER A 208 -1.66 -1.63 -14.75
N VAL A 209 -0.32 -1.77 -14.69
CA VAL A 209 0.36 -3.07 -14.71
C VAL A 209 1.01 -3.38 -13.36
N ALA A 210 0.73 -4.59 -12.90
CA ALA A 210 1.29 -5.21 -11.71
C ALA A 210 2.52 -6.04 -12.09
N TYR A 211 3.63 -5.80 -11.40
CA TYR A 211 4.89 -6.54 -11.51
C TYR A 211 5.28 -7.13 -10.17
N ILE A 212 6.00 -8.25 -10.23
CA ILE A 212 6.65 -8.86 -9.08
C ILE A 212 8.11 -9.01 -9.46
N LEU A 213 9.00 -8.43 -8.66
CA LEU A 213 10.43 -8.70 -8.76
C LEU A 213 10.77 -9.74 -7.73
N ASP A 214 11.48 -10.79 -8.14
CA ASP A 214 11.86 -11.89 -7.28
C ASP A 214 13.28 -12.36 -7.62
N GLU A 215 14.04 -12.76 -6.60
CA GLU A 215 15.47 -13.12 -6.66
C GLU A 215 15.68 -14.64 -6.75
#